data_AF-A0A843CSF8-F1
#
_entry.id   AF-A0A843CSF8-F1
#
_cell.length_a   1.000
_cell.length_b   1.000
_cell.length_c   1.000
_cell.angle_alpha   90.00
_cell.angle_beta   90.00
_cell.angle_gamma   90.00
#
_symmetry.space_group_name_H-M   'P 1'
#
loop_
_entity.id
_entity.type
_entity.pdbx_description
1 polymer ?
#
loop_
_entity_poly.entity_id
_entity_poly.type
_entity_poly.pdbx_seq_one_letter_code
_entity_poly.pdbx_strand_id
1 'polypeptide(L)' 'AKGQRYLMMNVLREDLDAVRSVLPGLSGPTIMDVSSDKGMVAVHAVVSEEHLYSLISTLKHAGAKDILIVPIERMIR' A
#
# COMPACT_ATOMS: atom_id res chain seq x y z
N ALA A 1 15.73 8.84 2.31
CA ALA A 1 15.38 7.74 1.38
C ALA A 1 14.98 8.36 0.04
N LYS A 2 15.97 8.79 -0.77
CA LYS A 2 15.66 9.46 -2.04
C LYS A 2 14.90 8.47 -2.94
N GLY A 3 13.78 8.91 -3.52
CA GLY A 3 12.96 8.12 -4.43
C GLY A 3 12.11 7.03 -3.77
N GLN A 4 11.83 7.11 -2.46
CA GLN A 4 10.90 6.20 -1.79
C GLN A 4 9.67 6.96 -1.29
N ARG A 5 8.50 6.33 -1.41
CA ARG A 5 7.21 6.87 -0.97
C ARG A 5 6.54 5.87 -0.05
N TYR A 6 5.89 6.41 0.96
CA TYR A 6 5.02 5.63 1.83
C TYR A 6 3.61 5.60 1.23
N LEU A 7 3.04 4.40 1.17
CA LEU A 7 1.67 4.13 0.75
C LEU A 7 0.87 3.60 1.95
N MET A 8 -0.35 4.10 2.08
CA MET A 8 -1.39 3.52 2.91
C MET A 8 -2.65 3.40 2.06
N MET A 9 -3.37 2.30 2.20
CA MET A 9 -4.62 2.06 1.48
C MET A 9 -5.53 1.14 2.29
N ASN A 10 -6.83 1.26 2.04
CA ASN A 10 -7.85 0.34 2.53
C ASN A 10 -8.08 -0.75 1.49
N VAL A 11 -8.26 -1.99 1.93
CA VAL A 11 -8.52 -3.14 1.06
C VAL A 11 -9.56 -4.04 1.72
N LEU A 12 -10.53 -4.53 0.96
CA LEU A 12 -11.41 -5.59 1.46
C LEU A 12 -10.58 -6.86 1.66
N ARG A 13 -10.86 -7.64 2.71
CA ARG A 13 -10.09 -8.86 3.00
C ARG A 13 -10.08 -9.85 1.83
N GLU A 14 -11.18 -9.92 1.08
CA GLU A 14 -11.30 -10.77 -0.11
C GLU A 14 -10.36 -10.34 -1.26
N ASP A 15 -10.04 -9.05 -1.36
CA ASP A 15 -9.17 -8.48 -2.38
C ASP A 15 -7.69 -8.45 -1.96
N LEU A 16 -7.39 -8.79 -0.70
CA LEU A 16 -6.05 -8.63 -0.11
C LEU A 16 -4.98 -9.41 -0.89
N ASP A 17 -5.28 -10.62 -1.34
CA ASP A 17 -4.31 -11.44 -2.09
C ASP A 17 -4.01 -10.84 -3.46
N ALA A 18 -5.02 -10.25 -4.13
CA ALA A 18 -4.82 -9.53 -5.39
C ALA A 18 -3.91 -8.31 -5.18
N VAL A 19 -4.15 -7.51 -4.13
CA VAL A 19 -3.30 -6.37 -3.78
C VAL A 19 -1.87 -6.80 -3.43
N ARG A 20 -1.69 -7.87 -2.64
CA ARG A 20 -0.37 -8.39 -2.28
C ARG A 20 0.42 -8.89 -3.48
N SER A 21 -0.24 -9.42 -4.52
CA SER A 21 0.41 -9.91 -5.72
C SER A 21 1.05 -8.81 -6.57
N VAL A 22 0.53 -7.58 -6.48
CA VAL A 22 0.97 -6.44 -7.30
C VAL A 22 1.79 -5.42 -6.52
N LEU A 23 1.73 -5.43 -5.18
CA LEU A 23 2.40 -4.44 -4.33
C LEU A 23 3.86 -4.84 -4.06
N PRO A 24 4.86 -4.14 -4.63
CA PRO A 24 6.27 -4.39 -4.33
C PRO A 24 6.59 -3.95 -2.90
N GLY A 25 7.42 -4.71 -2.18
CA GLY A 25 7.79 -4.35 -0.81
C GLY A 25 9.20 -4.80 -0.46
N LEU A 26 9.99 -3.90 0.13
CA LEU A 26 11.36 -4.18 0.62
C LEU A 26 11.39 -5.24 1.74
N SER A 27 10.29 -5.38 2.50
CA SER A 27 10.09 -6.39 3.56
C SER A 27 8.68 -6.99 3.55
N GLY A 28 7.91 -6.76 2.48
CA GLY A 28 6.46 -7.00 2.42
C GLY A 28 5.61 -5.89 3.07
N PRO A 29 4.31 -5.81 2.75
CA PRO A 29 3.43 -4.80 3.34
C PRO A 29 3.03 -5.15 4.78
N THR A 30 2.79 -4.12 5.60
CA THR A 30 2.13 -4.27 6.89
C THR A 30 0.63 -4.28 6.69
N ILE A 31 -0.07 -5.21 7.35
CA ILE A 31 -1.52 -5.38 7.26
C ILE A 31 -2.09 -5.20 8.67
N MET A 32 -3.07 -4.31 8.82
CA MET A 32 -3.75 -4.04 10.09
C MET A 32 -5.26 -4.14 9.93
N ASP A 33 -5.96 -4.60 10.96
CA ASP A 33 -7.41 -4.65 10.97
C ASP A 33 -8.02 -3.26 11.17
N VAL A 34 -9.08 -2.95 10.42
CA VAL A 34 -9.83 -1.69 10.59
C VAL A 34 -10.99 -1.93 11.55
N SER A 35 -10.94 -1.33 12.74
CA SER A 35 -11.93 -1.58 13.80
C SER A 35 -13.37 -1.21 13.43
N SER A 36 -13.56 -0.23 12.53
CA SER A 36 -14.87 0.22 12.08
C SER A 36 -15.52 -0.68 11.02
N ASP A 37 -14.75 -1.57 10.38
CA ASP A 37 -15.23 -2.46 9.33
C ASP A 37 -14.46 -3.79 9.36
N LYS A 38 -15.12 -4.86 9.84
CA LYS A 38 -14.51 -6.19 9.96
C LYS A 38 -14.10 -6.81 8.62
N GLY A 39 -14.68 -6.34 7.51
CA GLY A 39 -14.34 -6.79 6.16
C GLY A 39 -13.13 -6.08 5.57
N MET A 40 -12.59 -5.07 6.24
CA MET A 40 -11.54 -4.20 5.70
C MET A 40 -10.23 -4.31 6.50
N VAL A 41 -9.13 -4.17 5.76
CA VAL A 41 -7.78 -4.06 6.31
C VAL A 41 -7.09 -2.82 5.75
N ALA A 42 -6.22 -2.22 6.56
CA ALA A 42 -5.29 -1.20 6.13
C ALA A 42 -3.98 -1.87 5.69
N VAL A 43 -3.50 -1.53 4.50
CA VAL A 43 -2.26 -2.04 3.92
C VAL A 43 -1.26 -0.89 3.80
N HIS A 44 -0.10 -1.05 4.43
CA HIS A 44 0.97 -0.05 4.46
C HIS A 44 2.22 -0.59 3.76
N ALA A 45 2.85 0.21 2.91
CA ALA A 45 4.08 -0.18 2.20
C ALA A 45 4.99 1.00 1.89
N VAL A 46 6.27 0.70 1.66
CA VAL A 46 7.26 1.65 1.12
C VAL A 46 7.63 1.20 -0.29
N VAL A 47 7.46 2.09 -1.26
CA VAL A 47 7.66 1.79 -2.68
C VAL A 47 8.55 2.83 -3.36
N SER A 48 9.19 2.43 -4.46
CA SER A 48 9.94 3.36 -5.32
C SER A 48 8.99 4.36 -5.98
N GLU A 49 9.41 5.63 -6.04
CA GLU A 49 8.68 6.70 -6.71
C GLU A 49 8.63 6.53 -8.23
N GLU A 50 9.63 5.86 -8.82
CA GLU A 50 9.81 5.70 -10.27
C GLU A 50 8.61 5.06 -10.97
N HIS A 51 7.86 4.20 -10.26
CA HIS A 51 6.70 3.48 -10.80
C HIS A 51 5.42 3.74 -10.03
N LEU A 52 5.37 4.82 -9.25
CA LEU A 52 4.28 5.05 -8.31
C LEU A 52 2.93 5.23 -9.01
N TYR A 53 2.88 6.03 -10.08
CA TYR A 53 1.64 6.34 -10.78
C TYR A 53 1.02 5.13 -11.48
N SER A 54 1.84 4.30 -12.13
CA SER A 54 1.37 3.05 -12.74
C SER A 54 0.92 2.05 -11.67
N LEU A 55 1.67 1.94 -10.57
CA LEU A 55 1.33 1.07 -9.45
C LEU A 55 -0.02 1.45 -8.82
N ILE A 56 -0.30 2.74 -8.62
CA ILE A 56 -1.60 3.19 -8.07
C ILE A 56 -2.77 2.71 -8.94
N SER A 57 -2.63 2.79 -10.27
CA SER A 57 -3.66 2.29 -11.18
C SER A 57 -3.87 0.79 -10.97
N THR A 58 -2.81 0.00 -10.95
CA THR A 58 -2.88 -1.45 -10.72
C THR A 58 -3.49 -1.79 -9.36
N LEU A 59 -3.11 -1.08 -8.30
CA LEU A 59 -3.65 -1.28 -6.95
C LEU A 59 -5.15 -1.01 -6.89
N LYS A 60 -5.63 0.08 -7.54
CA LYS A 60 -7.07 0.37 -7.62
C LYS A 60 -7.84 -0.73 -8.33
N HIS A 61 -7.32 -1.25 -9.44
CA HIS A 61 -7.94 -2.38 -10.15
C HIS A 61 -7.92 -3.67 -9.31
N ALA A 62 -6.92 -3.84 -8.46
CA ALA A 62 -6.81 -4.97 -7.53
C ALA A 62 -7.68 -4.83 -6.26
N GLY A 63 -8.47 -3.75 -6.12
CA GLY A 63 -9.39 -3.56 -4.99
C GLY A 63 -8.96 -2.54 -3.93
N ALA A 64 -7.83 -1.86 -4.11
CA ALA A 64 -7.38 -0.83 -3.17
C ALA A 64 -8.25 0.44 -3.23
N LYS A 65 -8.60 0.95 -2.04
CA LYS A 65 -9.40 2.16 -1.81
C LYS A 65 -8.63 3.14 -0.93
N ASP A 66 -9.03 4.41 -0.95
CA ASP A 66 -8.50 5.47 -0.08
C ASP A 66 -6.97 5.54 -0.02
N ILE A 67 -6.32 5.44 -1.18
CA ILE A 67 -4.85 5.40 -1.28
C ILE A 67 -4.26 6.77 -0.89
N LEU A 68 -3.48 6.78 0.19
CA LEU A 68 -2.69 7.91 0.65
C LEU A 68 -1.20 7.71 0.31
N ILE A 69 -0.57 8.78 -0.19
CA ILE A 69 0.85 8.81 -0.55
C ILE A 69 1.54 9.87 0.29
N VAL A 70 2.63 9.50 0.96
CA VAL A 70 3.40 10.43 1.80
C VAL A 70 4.89 10.38 1.41
N PRO A 71 5.55 11.54 1.20
CA PRO A 71 7.01 11.58 1.04
C PRO A 71 7.72 11.10 2.31
N ILE A 72 8.80 10.33 2.16
CA ILE A 72 9.64 9.94 3.30
C ILE A 72 10.81 10.91 3.42
N GLU A 73 10.79 11.77 4.44
CA GLU A 73 11.88 12.71 4.70
C GLU A 73 13.18 11.98 5.08
N ARG A 74 13.07 11.05 6.03
CA ARG A 74 14.19 10.27 6.55
C ARG A 74 13.74 8.87 6.96
N MET A 75 14.61 7.90 6.75
CA MET A 75 14.43 6.51 7.20
C MET A 75 15.62 6.17 8.09
N ILE A 76 15.35 5.69 9.29
CA ILE A 76 16.35 5.22 10.25
C ILE A 76 16.36 3.69 10.18
N ARG A 77 17.54 3.08 10.20
CA ARG A 77 17.73 1.63 10.22
C ARG A 77 18.46 1.25 11.49
#